data_AF-A0A9N8X3F8-F1
#
_entry.id   AF-A0A9N8X3F8-F1
#
_cell.length_a   1.000
_cell.length_b   1.000
_cell.length_c   1.000
_cell.angle_alpha   90.00
_cell.angle_beta   90.00
_cell.angle_gamma   90.00
#
_symmetry.space_group_name_H-M   'P 1'
#
loop_
_entity.id
_entity.type
_entity.pdbx_description
1 polymer ?
#
loop_
_entity_poly.entity_id
_entity_poly.type
_entity_poly.pdbx_seq_one_letter_code
_entity_poly.pdbx_strand_id
1 'polypeptide(L)' 'MTTSNIGSGGWPVNDINGLARRLPEMDPTTYYDGQANEAYEAALVKWPVLARLMGLASTSTPAPTPTPTPAPTQT' A
#
# COMPACT_ATOMS: atom_id res chain seq x y z
N MET A 1 26.52 3.53 -14.29
CA MET A 1 25.95 4.36 -15.37
C MET A 1 24.45 4.39 -15.17
N THR A 2 23.93 5.34 -14.40
CA THR A 2 22.49 5.54 -14.22
C THR A 2 22.07 6.67 -15.15
N THR A 3 21.40 6.31 -16.24
CA THR A 3 20.85 7.25 -17.22
C THR A 3 19.67 8.00 -16.60
N SER A 4 19.94 9.22 -16.13
CA SER A 4 18.92 10.21 -15.81
C SER A 4 18.26 10.68 -17.11
N ASN A 5 17.15 10.04 -17.51
CA ASN A 5 16.28 10.56 -18.55
C ASN A 5 15.42 11.69 -17.95
N ILE A 6 16.01 12.86 -17.72
CA ILE A 6 15.28 14.08 -17.37
C ILE A 6 14.93 14.76 -18.71
N GLY A 7 13.90 14.28 -19.37
CA GLY A 7 13.45 14.82 -20.65
C GLY A 7 11.94 14.66 -20.78
N SER A 8 11.25 15.80 -20.85
CA SER A 8 9.78 15.98 -21.04
C SER A 8 8.96 16.04 -19.76
N GLY A 9 8.97 17.18 -19.04
CA GLY A 9 7.84 17.78 -18.29
C GLY A 9 6.90 16.93 -17.40
N GLY A 10 7.20 15.64 -17.22
CA GLY A 10 6.37 14.62 -16.64
C GLY A 10 7.00 14.22 -15.33
N TRP A 11 6.22 14.34 -14.28
CA TRP A 11 6.63 13.93 -12.95
C TRP A 11 7.11 12.48 -12.96
N PRO A 12 8.14 12.15 -12.17
CA PRO A 12 8.38 10.77 -11.81
C PRO A 12 7.07 10.19 -11.29
N VAL A 13 6.69 9.01 -11.78
CA VAL A 13 5.52 8.29 -11.28
C VAL A 13 5.73 8.11 -9.77
N ASN A 14 4.79 8.60 -8.96
CA ASN A 14 4.81 8.60 -7.48
C ASN A 14 5.77 9.61 -6.80
N ASP A 15 6.05 10.79 -7.40
CA ASP A 15 6.76 11.88 -6.71
C ASP A 15 5.84 12.73 -5.80
N ILE A 16 5.44 12.14 -4.67
CA ILE A 16 4.60 12.78 -3.64
C ILE A 16 5.26 14.01 -3.01
N ASN A 17 6.58 13.99 -2.83
CA ASN A 17 7.33 15.15 -2.34
C ASN A 17 7.30 16.31 -3.33
N GLY A 18 7.38 15.99 -4.63
CA GLY A 18 7.16 16.91 -5.72
C GLY A 18 5.77 17.54 -5.71
N LEU A 19 4.74 16.72 -5.52
CA LEU A 19 3.34 17.17 -5.39
C LEU A 19 3.15 18.11 -4.20
N ALA A 20 3.66 17.76 -3.02
CA ALA A 20 3.58 18.58 -1.81
C ALA A 20 4.21 19.97 -1.98
N ARG A 21 5.28 20.10 -2.76
CA ARG A 21 5.91 21.41 -3.07
C ARG A 21 5.00 22.33 -3.88
N ARG A 22 4.04 21.79 -4.62
CA ARG A 22 3.11 22.58 -5.45
C ARG A 22 1.73 22.71 -4.83
N LEU A 23 1.35 21.79 -3.95
CA LEU A 23 0.08 21.78 -3.25
C LEU A 23 0.33 21.87 -1.73
N PRO A 24 0.39 23.08 -1.16
CA PRO A 24 0.78 23.26 0.25
C PRO A 24 -0.22 22.70 1.26
N GLU A 25 -1.45 22.38 0.83
CA GLU A 25 -2.46 21.68 1.64
C GLU A 25 -2.20 20.16 1.75
N MET A 26 -1.31 19.64 0.91
CA MET A 26 -0.97 18.23 0.86
C MET A 26 0.21 17.95 1.78
N ASP A 27 -0.05 17.23 2.86
CA ASP A 27 0.99 16.73 3.75
C ASP A 27 1.48 15.36 3.24
N PRO A 28 2.72 15.27 2.72
CA PRO A 28 3.27 14.01 2.23
C PRO A 28 3.50 12.98 3.34
N THR A 29 3.61 13.41 4.60
CA THR A 29 3.81 12.50 5.74
C THR A 29 2.52 11.80 6.17
N THR A 30 1.37 12.37 5.82
CA THR A 30 0.04 11.82 6.09
C THR A 30 -0.57 11.17 4.83
N TYR A 31 0.12 11.26 3.69
CA TYR A 31 -0.35 10.67 2.44
C TYR A 31 -0.33 9.14 2.48
N TYR A 32 -1.47 8.55 2.10
CA TYR A 32 -1.63 7.11 1.98
C TYR A 32 -1.92 6.73 0.53
N ASP A 33 -1.09 5.86 -0.04
CA ASP A 33 -1.30 5.29 -1.38
C ASP A 33 -1.93 3.89 -1.26
N GLY A 34 -3.25 3.84 -1.44
CA GLY A 34 -3.99 2.57 -1.42
C GLY A 34 -3.57 1.60 -2.52
N GLN A 35 -3.22 2.09 -3.72
CA GLN A 35 -2.79 1.23 -4.82
C GLN A 35 -1.42 0.61 -4.56
N ALA A 36 -0.48 1.40 -4.00
CA ALA A 36 0.81 0.86 -3.59
C ALA A 36 0.65 -0.20 -2.49
N ASN A 37 -0.26 0.00 -1.53
CA ASN A 37 -0.55 -0.97 -0.49
C ASN A 37 -1.15 -2.27 -1.06
N GLU A 38 -2.13 -2.19 -1.96
CA GLU A 38 -2.71 -3.36 -2.63
C GLU A 38 -1.66 -4.12 -3.45
N ALA A 39 -0.80 -3.41 -4.17
CA ALA A 39 0.29 -4.01 -4.93
C ALA A 39 1.30 -4.72 -4.01
N TYR A 40 1.58 -4.15 -2.84
CA TYR A 40 2.42 -4.75 -1.82
C TYR A 40 1.81 -6.05 -1.27
N GLU A 41 0.54 -6.03 -0.84
CA GLU A 41 -0.17 -7.23 -0.37
C GLU A 41 -0.23 -8.33 -1.44
N ALA A 42 -0.52 -7.97 -2.69
CA ALA A 42 -0.51 -8.90 -3.81
C ALA A 42 0.87 -9.51 -4.06
N ALA A 43 1.94 -8.73 -3.87
CA ALA A 43 3.31 -9.22 -4.01
C ALA A 43 3.68 -10.20 -2.88
N LEU A 44 3.20 -9.98 -1.65
CA LEU A 44 3.40 -10.92 -0.54
C LEU A 44 2.77 -12.29 -0.84
N VAL A 45 1.57 -12.30 -1.42
CA VAL A 45 0.87 -13.53 -1.83
C VAL A 45 1.57 -14.22 -3.00
N LYS A 46 2.02 -13.44 -3.99
CA LYS A 46 2.63 -13.97 -5.21
C LYS A 46 4.05 -14.52 -4.98
N TRP A 47 4.82 -13.90 -4.09
CA TRP A 47 6.23 -14.21 -3.86
C TRP A 47 6.54 -14.48 -2.38
N PRO A 48 5.92 -15.50 -1.76
CA PRO A 48 5.99 -15.70 -0.32
C PRO A 48 7.40 -16.03 0.19
N VAL A 49 8.23 -16.69 -0.61
CA VAL A 49 9.63 -16.99 -0.24
C VAL A 49 10.47 -15.70 -0.22
N LEU A 50 10.33 -14.86 -1.24
CA LEU A 50 11.04 -13.59 -1.33
C LEU A 50 10.63 -12.67 -0.18
N ALA A 51 9.34 -12.59 0.11
CA ALA A 51 8.81 -11.81 1.22
C ALA A 51 9.41 -12.20 2.58
N ARG A 52 9.57 -13.51 2.84
CA ARG A 52 10.22 -14.01 4.06
C ARG A 52 11.70 -13.67 4.12
N LEU A 53 12.42 -13.84 3.01
CA LEU A 53 13.84 -13.49 2.93
C LEU A 53 14.08 -11.99 3.14
N MET A 54 13.16 -11.16 2.67
CA MET A 54 13.19 -9.71 2.84
C MET A 54 12.65 -9.24 4.21
N GLY A 55 12.17 -10.16 5.07
CA GLY A 55 11.56 -9.81 6.36
C GLY A 55 10.23 -9.05 6.26
N LEU A 56 9.60 -9.05 5.08
CA LEU A 56 8.35 -8.34 4.79
C LEU A 56 7.11 -9.07 5.31
N ALA A 57 7.22 -10.39 5.49
CA ALA A 57 6.16 -11.22 6.01
C ALA A 57 6.06 -11.11 7.56
N SER A 58 5.58 -9.98 8.05
CA SER A 58 5.09 -9.89 9.43
C SER A 58 3.60 -10.21 9.42
N THR A 59 3.25 -11.27 10.15
CA THR A 59 1.92 -11.83 10.38
C THR A 59 0.77 -10.82 10.26
N SER A 60 0.09 -10.77 9.12
CA SER A 60 -1.29 -10.30 9.11
C SER A 60 -2.08 -11.33 9.91
N THR A 61 -2.34 -11.03 11.19
CA THR A 61 -3.32 -11.76 11.98
C THR A 61 -4.64 -11.66 11.20
N PRO A 62 -5.22 -12.77 10.71
CA PRO A 62 -6.54 -12.68 10.11
C PRO A 62 -7.46 -12.11 11.17
N ALA A 63 -8.12 -10.98 10.87
CA ALA A 63 -9.13 -10.41 11.74
C ALA A 63 -10.11 -11.54 12.13
N PRO A 64 -10.50 -11.67 13.41
CA PRO A 64 -11.44 -12.71 13.80
C PRO A 64 -12.71 -12.54 12.98
N THR A 65 -13.06 -13.56 12.19
CA THR A 65 -14.36 -13.65 11.52
C THR A 65 -15.44 -13.31 12.53
N PRO A 66 -16.29 -12.27 12.31
CA PRO A 66 -17.42 -12.06 13.19
C PRO A 66 -18.28 -13.32 13.10
N THR A 67 -18.40 -14.04 14.21
CA THR A 67 -19.32 -15.17 14.33
C THR A 67 -20.72 -14.65 13.95
N PRO A 68 -21.44 -15.27 13.00
CA PRO A 68 -22.80 -14.85 12.70
C PRO A 68 -23.63 -14.99 13.98
N THR A 69 -24.14 -13.88 14.48
CA THR A 69 -25.08 -13.86 15.60
C THR A 69 -26.28 -14.73 15.23
N PRO A 70 -26.67 -15.75 16.03
CA PRO A 70 -27.87 -16.52 15.74
C PRO A 70 -29.09 -15.60 15.78
N ALA A 71 -29.92 -15.67 14.74
CA ALA A 71 -31.15 -14.89 14.64
C ALA A 71 -32.08 -15.17 15.83
N PRO A 72 -32.79 -14.18 16.38
CA PRO A 72 -33.77 -14.42 17.44
C PRO A 72 -34.91 -15.29 16.91
N THR A 73 -35.13 -16.43 17.55
CA THR A 73 -36.31 -17.28 17.35
C THR A 73 -37.54 -16.51 17.78
N GLN A 74 -38.34 -16.02 16.82
CA GLN A 74 -39.66 -15.50 17.13
C GLN A 74 -40.57 -16.67 17.53
N THR A 75 -41.19 -16.54 18.71
CA THR A 75 -42.14 -17.50 19.29
C THR A 75 -43.57 -17.01 19.06
#